data_AF-A0A6I2FZ65-F1
#
_entry.id   AF-A0A6I2FZ65-F1
#
_cell.length_a   1.000
_cell.length_b   1.000
_cell.length_c   1.000
_cell.angle_alpha   90.00
_cell.angle_beta   90.00
_cell.angle_gamma   90.00
#
_symmetry.space_group_name_H-M   'P 1'
#
loop_
_entity.id
_entity.type
_entity.pdbx_description
1 polymer ?
#
loop_
_entity_poly.entity_id
_entity_poly.type
_entity_poly.pdbx_seq_one_letter_code
_entity_poly.pdbx_strand_id
1 'polypeptide(L)'
;MGNKFGARAIGASVYFSNGGTEVFFDVMALAGTPIARTPWEQHLVLYFCDFGGRQGRGTDGFDLDEIPWTGDRGEYSFFTRTMRRALRRDGWHRLHYEPVNIESLQAFAAMLEAFSPAPVDNSWMGDWAVPPNRCYLEICSRHSIFHGELECRLCDTGLQPSDAPLVWTLTSSRNADGVLVDRALHQIPAEWAARALEFLCTPMSFDSRACCVRIAPAVTAELAALLGICLDPTYDNWLSTVIA
;
A
#
# COMPACT_ATOMS: atom_id res chain seq x y z
N MET A 1 -7.21 -21.80 -0.77
CA MET A 1 -5.80 -21.42 -0.53
C MET A 1 -5.78 -20.29 0.48
N GLY A 2 -4.71 -20.18 1.27
CA GLY A 2 -4.56 -19.16 2.30
C GLY A 2 -3.24 -19.28 3.04
N ASN A 3 -3.07 -18.42 4.03
CA ASN A 3 -1.81 -18.11 4.68
C ASN A 3 -1.90 -18.34 6.17
N LYS A 4 -0.74 -18.51 6.78
CA LYS A 4 -0.61 -18.60 8.23
C LYS A 4 0.18 -17.41 8.72
N PHE A 5 -0.38 -16.71 9.69
CA PHE A 5 0.32 -15.73 10.48
C PHE A 5 0.76 -16.42 11.76
N GLY A 6 2.06 -16.41 12.04
CA GLY A 6 2.68 -17.16 13.13
C GLY A 6 3.00 -16.30 14.34
N ALA A 7 3.18 -16.98 15.47
CA ALA A 7 3.92 -16.50 16.62
C ALA A 7 4.68 -17.70 17.19
N ARG A 8 5.77 -18.07 16.54
CA ARG A 8 6.57 -19.26 16.84
C ARG A 8 7.00 -19.33 18.30
N ALA A 9 7.37 -18.20 18.92
CA ALA A 9 7.76 -18.15 20.32
C ALA A 9 6.69 -18.66 21.29
N ILE A 10 5.41 -18.60 20.91
CA ILE A 10 4.28 -19.10 21.71
C ILE A 10 3.58 -20.30 21.06
N GLY A 11 4.12 -20.84 19.96
CA GLY A 11 3.56 -21.99 19.25
C GLY A 11 2.17 -21.75 18.65
N ALA A 12 1.82 -20.49 18.37
CA ALA A 12 0.50 -20.12 17.85
C ALA A 12 0.55 -19.80 16.35
N SER A 13 -0.57 -20.00 15.66
CA SER A 13 -0.76 -19.50 14.30
C SER A 13 -2.24 -19.25 14.00
N VAL A 14 -2.50 -18.29 13.12
CA VAL A 14 -3.85 -17.94 12.67
C VAL A 14 -3.90 -18.08 11.15
N TYR A 15 -4.96 -18.73 10.67
CA TYR A 15 -5.18 -18.90 9.24
C TYR A 15 -6.03 -17.76 8.67
N PHE A 16 -5.64 -17.29 7.49
CA PHE A 16 -6.42 -16.38 6.65
C PHE A 16 -6.53 -16.97 5.24
N SER A 17 -7.68 -16.85 4.58
CA SER A 17 -7.74 -17.09 3.13
C SER A 17 -6.94 -16.00 2.39
N ASN A 18 -6.58 -16.19 1.12
CA ASN A 18 -5.89 -15.14 0.36
C ASN A 18 -6.64 -13.80 0.39
N GLY A 19 -7.96 -13.83 0.17
CA GLY A 19 -8.79 -12.62 0.29
C GLY A 19 -8.84 -12.07 1.72
N GLY A 20 -8.87 -12.94 2.74
CA GLY A 20 -8.78 -12.52 4.14
C GLY A 20 -7.43 -11.87 4.48
N THR A 21 -6.35 -12.33 3.86
CA THR A 21 -5.01 -11.74 3.97
C THR A 21 -4.97 -10.35 3.35
N GLU A 22 -5.57 -10.15 2.17
CA GLU A 22 -5.70 -8.80 1.59
C GLU A 22 -6.53 -7.87 2.48
N VAL A 23 -7.65 -8.37 3.01
CA VAL A 23 -8.48 -7.62 3.97
C VAL A 23 -7.66 -7.24 5.21
N PHE A 24 -6.88 -8.17 5.77
CA PHE A 24 -6.01 -7.91 6.91
C PHE A 24 -5.07 -6.74 6.63
N PHE A 25 -4.37 -6.76 5.50
CA PHE A 25 -3.42 -5.69 5.20
C PHE A 25 -4.10 -4.36 4.86
N ASP A 26 -5.23 -4.38 4.15
CA ASP A 26 -6.04 -3.18 3.85
C ASP A 26 -6.45 -2.46 5.15
N VAL A 27 -7.04 -3.20 6.11
CA VAL A 27 -7.52 -2.60 7.36
C VAL A 27 -6.38 -2.17 8.28
N MET A 28 -5.24 -2.86 8.23
CA MET A 28 -4.07 -2.50 9.05
C MET A 28 -3.34 -1.28 8.50
N ALA A 29 -3.25 -1.12 7.17
CA ALA A 29 -2.76 0.11 6.55
C ALA A 29 -3.64 1.31 6.93
N LEU A 30 -4.96 1.20 6.77
CA LEU A 30 -5.94 2.23 7.16
C LEU A 30 -5.85 2.60 8.64
N ALA A 31 -5.75 1.60 9.51
CA ALA A 31 -5.67 1.80 10.95
C ALA A 31 -4.35 2.44 11.38
N GLY A 32 -3.24 2.05 10.75
CA GLY A 32 -1.88 2.38 11.17
C GLY A 32 -1.38 3.73 10.64
N THR A 33 -1.63 4.05 9.36
CA THR A 33 -1.06 5.27 8.73
C THR A 33 -1.31 6.55 9.54
N PRO A 34 -2.53 6.84 10.06
CA PRO A 34 -2.78 8.08 10.78
C PRO A 34 -1.99 8.23 12.08
N ILE A 35 -1.48 7.14 12.65
CA ILE A 35 -0.82 7.12 13.97
C ILE A 35 0.66 6.76 13.93
N ALA A 36 1.20 6.36 12.77
CA ALA A 36 2.63 6.06 12.62
C ALA A 36 3.48 7.33 12.65
N ARG A 37 4.48 7.38 13.55
CA ARG A 37 5.34 8.55 13.78
C ARG A 37 6.82 8.19 13.81
N THR A 38 7.18 7.07 14.44
CA THR A 38 8.58 6.64 14.49
C THR A 38 8.95 5.88 13.21
N PRO A 39 10.25 5.75 12.88
CA PRO A 39 10.73 4.91 11.78
C PRO A 39 10.15 3.49 11.83
N TRP A 40 10.15 2.88 13.01
CA TRP A 40 9.65 1.53 13.19
C TRP A 40 8.15 1.42 12.91
N GLU A 41 7.36 2.35 13.45
CA GLU A 41 5.91 2.40 13.21
C GLU A 41 5.60 2.63 11.74
N GLN A 42 6.38 3.47 11.06
CA GLN A 42 6.26 3.73 9.63
C GLN A 42 6.57 2.49 8.80
N HIS A 43 7.66 1.78 9.09
CA HIS A 43 8.01 0.53 8.42
C HIS A 43 6.95 -0.55 8.62
N LEU A 44 6.40 -0.72 9.83
CA LEU A 44 5.32 -1.68 10.05
C LEU A 44 4.10 -1.36 9.18
N VAL A 45 3.73 -0.09 9.07
CA VAL A 45 2.59 0.30 8.22
C VAL A 45 2.92 0.18 6.74
N LEU A 46 4.14 0.52 6.33
CA LEU A 46 4.62 0.30 4.95
C LEU A 46 4.63 -1.19 4.60
N TYR A 47 4.98 -2.06 5.54
CA TYR A 47 4.89 -3.51 5.36
C TYR A 47 3.44 -3.94 5.04
N PHE A 48 2.44 -3.35 5.71
CA PHE A 48 1.04 -3.57 5.36
C PHE A 48 0.64 -2.94 4.01
N CYS A 49 1.28 -1.83 3.60
CA CYS A 49 1.02 -1.17 2.32
C CYS A 49 1.60 -1.95 1.13
N ASP A 50 2.81 -2.49 1.25
CA ASP A 50 3.55 -3.07 0.13
C ASP A 50 3.75 -4.58 0.24
N PHE A 51 4.40 -5.02 1.31
CA PHE A 51 5.04 -6.33 1.33
C PHE A 51 4.11 -7.45 1.77
N GLY A 52 3.19 -7.18 2.69
CA GLY A 52 2.31 -8.19 3.25
C GLY A 52 1.44 -8.90 2.21
N GLY A 53 0.94 -8.17 1.20
CA GLY A 53 -0.03 -8.70 0.24
C GLY A 53 0.42 -8.70 -1.22
N ARG A 54 1.22 -7.73 -1.68
CA ARG A 54 1.36 -7.49 -3.13
C ARG A 54 2.40 -8.34 -3.84
N GLN A 55 3.55 -8.60 -3.21
CA GLN A 55 4.57 -9.47 -3.83
C GLN A 55 4.10 -10.94 -3.87
N GLY A 56 3.32 -11.38 -2.87
CA GLY A 56 2.70 -12.71 -2.82
C GLY A 56 1.26 -12.81 -3.33
N ARG A 57 0.58 -11.70 -3.68
CA ARG A 57 -0.88 -11.66 -3.99
C ARG A 57 -1.74 -12.37 -2.92
N GLY A 58 -1.44 -12.07 -1.66
CA GLY A 58 -2.07 -12.71 -0.52
C GLY A 58 -1.73 -14.21 -0.45
N THR A 59 -0.51 -14.62 -0.79
CA THR A 59 0.03 -15.97 -0.48
C THR A 59 1.03 -15.97 0.67
N ASP A 60 1.29 -14.79 1.24
CA ASP A 60 2.35 -14.62 2.23
C ASP A 60 1.72 -14.16 3.55
N GLY A 61 1.90 -15.01 4.56
CA GLY A 61 1.76 -14.58 5.95
C GLY A 61 3.14 -14.23 6.50
N PHE A 62 3.19 -13.80 7.75
CA PHE A 62 4.44 -13.59 8.46
C PHE A 62 4.36 -14.13 9.89
N ASP A 63 5.51 -14.40 10.47
CA ASP A 63 5.63 -14.72 11.88
C ASP A 63 5.87 -13.45 12.69
N LEU A 64 5.21 -13.28 13.85
CA LEU A 64 5.49 -12.17 14.77
C LEU A 64 6.96 -12.15 15.21
N ASP A 65 7.61 -13.31 15.23
CA ASP A 65 9.04 -13.45 15.51
C ASP A 65 9.97 -12.93 14.40
N GLU A 66 9.45 -12.66 13.19
CA GLU A 66 10.23 -12.15 12.05
C GLU A 66 10.28 -10.62 11.98
N ILE A 67 9.36 -9.96 12.67
CA ILE A 67 9.31 -8.50 12.74
C ILE A 67 10.62 -7.99 13.39
N PRO A 68 11.27 -6.94 12.84
CA PRO A 68 12.48 -6.35 13.40
C PRO A 68 12.21 -5.59 14.71
N TRP A 69 11.84 -6.30 15.77
CA TRP A 69 11.67 -5.72 17.10
C TRP A 69 13.01 -5.20 17.61
N THR A 70 13.05 -3.98 18.13
CA THR A 70 14.26 -3.41 18.74
C THR A 70 14.33 -3.65 20.25
N GLY A 71 13.20 -4.07 20.84
CA GLY A 71 13.02 -4.18 22.29
C GLY A 71 12.38 -2.94 22.92
N ASP A 72 12.10 -1.90 22.14
CA ASP A 72 11.28 -0.78 22.62
C ASP A 72 9.82 -1.23 22.82
N ARG A 73 9.31 -1.06 24.04
CA ARG A 73 7.91 -1.37 24.38
C ARG A 73 6.90 -0.53 23.60
N GLY A 74 7.31 0.61 23.06
CA GLY A 74 6.51 1.45 22.17
C GLY A 74 6.06 0.71 20.90
N GLU A 75 6.90 -0.17 20.36
CA GLU A 75 6.64 -0.92 19.12
C GLU A 75 5.45 -1.89 19.29
N TYR A 76 5.47 -2.66 20.37
CA TYR A 76 4.38 -3.58 20.72
C TYR A 76 3.08 -2.82 21.01
N SER A 77 3.19 -1.73 21.78
CA SER A 77 2.06 -0.85 22.08
C SER A 77 1.46 -0.26 20.80
N PHE A 78 2.29 0.11 19.84
CA PHE A 78 1.84 0.56 18.54
C PHE A 78 1.09 -0.52 17.77
N PHE A 79 1.67 -1.72 17.63
CA PHE A 79 1.03 -2.79 16.86
C PHE A 79 -0.31 -3.19 17.47
N THR A 80 -0.38 -3.39 18.80
CA THR A 80 -1.64 -3.67 19.49
C THR A 80 -2.66 -2.53 19.36
N ARG A 81 -2.22 -1.26 19.42
CA ARG A 81 -3.09 -0.10 19.18
C ARG A 81 -3.64 -0.07 17.75
N THR A 82 -2.80 -0.35 16.76
CA THR A 82 -3.20 -0.46 15.34
C THR A 82 -4.22 -1.57 15.14
N MET A 83 -4.00 -2.75 15.74
CA MET A 83 -4.95 -3.86 15.69
C MET A 83 -6.32 -3.49 16.30
N ARG A 84 -6.31 -2.81 17.46
CA ARG A 84 -7.57 -2.31 18.08
C ARG A 84 -8.30 -1.29 17.22
N ARG A 85 -7.56 -0.42 16.51
CA ARG A 85 -8.14 0.53 15.55
C ARG A 85 -8.79 -0.21 14.38
N ALA A 86 -8.12 -1.22 13.82
CA ALA A 86 -8.67 -2.05 12.76
C ALA A 86 -9.95 -2.79 13.19
N LEU A 87 -9.98 -3.37 14.40
CA LEU A 87 -11.17 -4.05 14.95
C LEU A 87 -12.35 -3.09 15.23
N ARG A 88 -12.07 -1.82 15.52
CA ARG A 88 -13.10 -0.76 15.60
C ARG A 88 -13.53 -0.21 14.24
N ARG A 89 -12.99 -0.76 13.15
CA ARG A 89 -13.28 -0.36 11.78
C ARG A 89 -12.81 1.05 11.43
N ASP A 90 -11.77 1.52 12.10
CA ASP A 90 -11.18 2.84 11.82
C ASP A 90 -10.71 2.88 10.35
N GLY A 91 -11.29 3.79 9.54
CA GLY A 91 -10.93 3.98 8.13
C GLY A 91 -11.69 3.10 7.12
N TRP A 92 -12.52 2.14 7.54
CA TRP A 92 -13.17 1.19 6.62
C TRP A 92 -14.13 1.81 5.61
N HIS A 93 -14.67 3.00 5.90
CA HIS A 93 -15.49 3.78 4.95
C HIS A 93 -14.77 4.15 3.64
N ARG A 94 -13.46 3.89 3.55
CA ARG A 94 -12.63 4.11 2.35
C ARG A 94 -12.43 2.84 1.52
N LEU A 95 -12.92 1.70 1.99
CA LEU A 95 -12.93 0.45 1.23
C LEU A 95 -14.14 0.43 0.30
N HIS A 96 -13.99 -0.16 -0.88
CA HIS A 96 -15.09 -0.37 -1.84
C HIS A 96 -15.84 -1.68 -1.61
N TYR A 97 -15.51 -2.38 -0.55
CA TYR A 97 -16.09 -3.66 -0.17
C TYR A 97 -16.25 -3.72 1.34
N GLU A 98 -17.11 -4.60 1.82
CA GLU A 98 -17.22 -4.88 3.26
C GLU A 98 -16.21 -5.98 3.63
N PRO A 99 -15.28 -5.73 4.57
CA PRO A 99 -14.36 -6.74 5.07
C PRO A 99 -15.06 -8.01 5.56
N VAL A 100 -14.62 -9.16 5.04
CA VAL A 100 -15.05 -10.49 5.49
C VAL A 100 -14.03 -11.09 6.48
N ASN A 101 -14.40 -12.17 7.18
CA ASN A 101 -13.51 -12.94 8.07
C ASN A 101 -12.97 -12.19 9.31
N ILE A 102 -13.85 -11.44 9.98
CA ILE A 102 -13.51 -10.70 11.21
C ILE A 102 -13.01 -11.61 12.34
N GLU A 103 -13.43 -12.87 12.35
CA GLU A 103 -12.97 -13.88 13.31
C GLU A 103 -11.45 -14.11 13.23
N SER A 104 -10.87 -14.16 12.03
CA SER A 104 -9.42 -14.29 11.87
C SER A 104 -8.68 -13.05 12.37
N LEU A 105 -9.23 -11.84 12.16
CA LEU A 105 -8.68 -10.61 12.74
C LEU A 105 -8.70 -10.65 14.27
N GLN A 106 -9.79 -11.11 14.87
CA GLN A 106 -9.90 -11.27 16.32
C GLN A 106 -8.93 -12.33 16.85
N ALA A 107 -8.78 -13.45 16.16
CA ALA A 107 -7.82 -14.50 16.51
C ALA A 107 -6.37 -13.99 16.43
N PHE A 108 -6.03 -13.21 15.39
CA PHE A 108 -4.71 -12.58 15.27
C PHE A 108 -4.48 -11.58 16.41
N ALA A 109 -5.49 -10.78 16.77
CA ALA A 109 -5.39 -9.87 17.92
C ALA A 109 -5.11 -10.62 19.23
N ALA A 110 -5.81 -11.73 19.49
CA ALA A 110 -5.58 -12.55 20.67
C ALA A 110 -4.16 -13.16 20.68
N MET A 111 -3.68 -13.62 19.51
CA MET A 111 -2.30 -14.11 19.35
C MET A 111 -1.27 -13.00 19.64
N LEU A 112 -1.48 -11.80 19.12
CA LEU A 112 -0.61 -10.64 19.37
C LEU A 112 -0.64 -10.23 20.86
N GLU A 113 -1.79 -10.31 21.53
CA GLU A 113 -1.91 -10.01 22.97
C GLU A 113 -1.17 -11.03 23.84
N ALA A 114 -1.08 -12.29 23.43
CA ALA A 114 -0.32 -13.34 24.12
C ALA A 114 1.19 -13.31 23.80
N PHE A 115 1.58 -12.62 22.73
CA PHE A 115 2.96 -12.56 22.26
C PHE A 115 3.80 -11.56 23.07
N SER A 116 5.05 -11.94 23.36
CA SER A 116 6.05 -11.07 23.99
C SER A 116 7.21 -10.88 23.01
N PRO A 117 7.41 -9.67 22.45
CA PRO A 117 8.47 -9.44 21.48
C PRO A 117 9.85 -9.56 22.12
N ALA A 118 10.76 -10.21 21.40
CA ALA A 118 12.18 -10.22 21.70
C ALA A 118 12.93 -9.45 20.61
N PRO A 119 14.02 -8.74 20.93
CA PRO A 119 14.83 -8.08 19.91
C PRO A 119 15.29 -9.04 18.82
N VAL A 120 15.19 -8.61 17.56
CA VAL A 120 15.60 -9.41 16.39
C VAL A 120 16.78 -8.73 15.71
N ASP A 121 17.96 -9.33 15.86
CA ASP A 121 19.15 -8.92 15.14
C ASP A 121 19.10 -9.40 13.68
N ASN A 122 19.40 -8.54 12.71
CA ASN A 122 19.50 -8.87 11.28
C ASN A 122 18.23 -9.51 10.69
N SER A 123 17.05 -8.91 10.92
CA SER A 123 15.83 -9.35 10.24
C SER A 123 15.97 -9.23 8.71
N TRP A 124 15.43 -10.20 7.99
CA TRP A 124 15.33 -10.16 6.53
C TRP A 124 14.43 -9.02 6.03
N MET A 125 13.55 -8.49 6.90
CA MET A 125 12.73 -7.32 6.64
C MET A 125 13.51 -5.99 6.74
N GLY A 126 14.81 -6.05 7.05
CA GLY A 126 15.69 -4.90 7.19
C GLY A 126 15.73 -4.30 8.59
N ASP A 127 16.43 -3.17 8.71
CA ASP A 127 16.53 -2.40 9.95
C ASP A 127 15.46 -1.32 10.02
N TRP A 128 14.42 -1.57 10.82
CA TRP A 128 13.30 -0.64 10.99
C TRP A 128 13.60 0.53 11.94
N ALA A 129 14.79 0.60 12.53
CA ALA A 129 15.26 1.81 13.23
C ALA A 129 15.69 2.91 12.25
N VAL A 130 16.07 2.55 11.01
CA VAL A 130 16.44 3.50 9.96
C VAL A 130 15.16 4.07 9.32
N PRO A 131 14.99 5.41 9.22
CA PRO A 131 13.82 5.99 8.56
C PRO A 131 13.63 5.45 7.13
N PRO A 132 12.39 5.07 6.74
CA PRO A 132 12.12 4.68 5.36
C PRO A 132 12.27 5.87 4.41
N ASN A 133 12.31 5.58 3.12
CA ASN A 133 12.28 6.62 2.10
C ASN A 133 10.98 7.45 2.24
N ARG A 134 11.12 8.78 2.24
CA ARG A 134 10.00 9.71 2.43
C ARG A 134 8.95 9.62 1.33
N CYS A 135 9.33 9.27 0.10
CA CYS A 135 8.38 9.12 -1.01
C CYS A 135 7.40 7.96 -0.78
N TYR A 136 7.80 6.93 -0.02
CA TYR A 136 6.91 5.84 0.38
C TYR A 136 5.91 6.28 1.45
N LEU A 137 6.26 7.29 2.25
CA LEU A 137 5.42 7.86 3.30
C LEU A 137 4.45 8.93 2.79
N GLU A 138 4.47 9.27 1.49
CA GLU A 138 3.47 10.13 0.90
C GLU A 138 2.07 9.54 1.11
N ILE A 139 1.11 10.40 1.42
CA ILE A 139 -0.25 9.98 1.76
C ILE A 139 -1.09 9.99 0.50
N CYS A 140 -1.73 8.87 0.22
CA CYS A 140 -2.76 8.80 -0.80
C CYS A 140 -3.91 9.75 -0.46
N SER A 141 -4.20 10.70 -1.35
CA SER A 141 -5.26 11.69 -1.15
C SER A 141 -6.66 11.06 -1.01
N ARG A 142 -6.88 9.88 -1.59
CA ARG A 142 -8.18 9.16 -1.57
C ARG A 142 -8.33 8.28 -0.35
N HIS A 143 -7.34 7.45 -0.10
CA HIS A 143 -7.43 6.39 0.90
C HIS A 143 -6.76 6.77 2.22
N SER A 144 -5.99 7.86 2.25
CA SER A 144 -5.25 8.35 3.42
C SER A 144 -4.34 7.31 4.07
N ILE A 145 -3.77 6.42 3.25
CA ILE A 145 -2.72 5.47 3.62
C ILE A 145 -1.39 5.87 2.95
N PHE A 146 -0.29 5.27 3.41
CA PHE A 146 1.01 5.45 2.75
C PHE A 146 0.99 4.89 1.32
N HIS A 147 1.72 5.56 0.44
CA HIS A 147 1.91 5.13 -0.94
C HIS A 147 2.81 3.93 -1.08
N GLY A 148 3.76 3.72 -0.18
CA GLY A 148 4.68 2.59 -0.33
C GLY A 148 5.51 2.63 -1.61
N GLU A 149 6.26 1.55 -1.83
CA GLU A 149 7.00 1.28 -3.05
C GLU A 149 6.06 0.98 -4.23
N LEU A 150 4.95 0.27 -3.99
CA LEU A 150 4.06 -0.24 -5.03
C LEU A 150 2.84 0.67 -5.27
N GLU A 151 2.88 1.93 -4.85
CA GLU A 151 1.74 2.86 -4.85
C GLU A 151 0.64 2.51 -3.82
N CYS A 152 -0.43 3.29 -3.75
CA CYS A 152 -1.47 3.02 -2.75
C CYS A 152 -2.09 1.63 -2.99
N ARG A 153 -2.04 0.71 -2.01
CA ARG A 153 -2.65 -0.63 -2.15
C ARG A 153 -4.15 -0.62 -2.40
N LEU A 154 -4.85 0.42 -1.93
CA LEU A 154 -6.28 0.59 -2.15
C LEU A 154 -6.60 1.24 -3.51
N CYS A 155 -5.60 1.78 -4.21
CA CYS A 155 -5.71 2.22 -5.61
C CYS A 155 -5.49 1.08 -6.61
N ASP A 156 -4.94 -0.06 -6.17
CA ASP A 156 -4.45 -1.13 -7.03
C ASP A 156 -5.59 -1.93 -7.67
N THR A 157 -5.74 -1.78 -8.98
CA THR A 157 -6.79 -2.48 -9.76
C THR A 157 -6.57 -4.00 -9.83
N GLY A 158 -5.37 -4.49 -9.53
CA GLY A 158 -5.02 -5.91 -9.50
C GLY A 158 -5.25 -6.57 -8.14
N LEU A 159 -5.36 -5.79 -7.06
CA LEU A 159 -5.70 -6.31 -5.72
C LEU A 159 -7.18 -6.13 -5.39
N GLN A 160 -7.72 -4.97 -5.73
CA GLN A 160 -9.06 -4.57 -5.29
C GLN A 160 -10.15 -5.24 -6.14
N PRO A 161 -11.38 -5.36 -5.61
CA PRO A 161 -12.49 -6.03 -6.29
C PRO A 161 -12.76 -5.53 -7.72
N SER A 162 -13.31 -6.43 -8.54
CA SER A 162 -13.55 -6.20 -9.98
C SER A 162 -14.58 -5.12 -10.28
N ASP A 163 -15.42 -4.77 -9.31
CA ASP A 163 -16.52 -3.81 -9.38
C ASP A 163 -16.17 -2.45 -8.77
N ALA A 164 -15.00 -2.30 -8.14
CA ALA A 164 -14.57 -1.05 -7.54
C ALA A 164 -14.46 0.08 -8.61
N PRO A 165 -14.94 1.30 -8.31
CA PRO A 165 -14.96 2.42 -9.25
C PRO A 165 -13.56 2.90 -9.61
N LEU A 166 -13.38 3.40 -10.84
CA LEU A 166 -12.10 3.87 -11.37
C LEU A 166 -12.03 5.40 -11.48
N VAL A 167 -10.83 5.93 -11.29
CA VAL A 167 -10.45 7.32 -11.54
C VAL A 167 -9.11 7.37 -12.28
N TRP A 168 -8.82 8.51 -12.90
CA TRP A 168 -7.56 8.73 -13.61
C TRP A 168 -6.52 9.41 -12.73
N THR A 169 -5.29 8.93 -12.85
CA THR A 169 -4.11 9.51 -12.20
C THR A 169 -3.00 9.75 -13.19
N LEU A 170 -2.25 10.80 -12.92
CA LEU A 170 -0.95 11.05 -13.51
C LEU A 170 0.11 10.99 -12.41
N THR A 171 1.10 10.13 -12.60
CA THR A 171 2.23 9.95 -11.68
C THR A 171 3.52 10.37 -12.38
N SER A 172 4.34 11.16 -11.70
CA SER A 172 5.71 11.49 -12.13
C SER A 172 6.68 10.99 -11.07
N SER A 173 7.64 10.14 -11.44
CA SER A 173 8.59 9.53 -10.51
C SER A 173 10.04 9.63 -10.99
N ARG A 174 10.98 9.83 -10.06
CA ARG A 174 12.42 9.78 -10.34
C ARG A 174 13.12 8.71 -9.52
N ASN A 175 13.81 7.79 -10.20
CA ASN A 175 14.59 6.72 -9.57
C ASN A 175 16.10 7.01 -9.69
N ALA A 176 16.80 7.00 -8.56
CA ALA A 176 18.27 7.07 -8.49
C ALA A 176 18.81 5.71 -8.05
N ASP A 177 19.57 5.02 -8.91
CA ASP A 177 20.21 3.73 -8.60
C ASP A 177 19.27 2.70 -7.93
N GLY A 178 18.00 2.66 -8.36
CA GLY A 178 16.97 1.76 -7.82
C GLY A 178 16.19 2.31 -6.61
N VAL A 179 16.40 3.55 -6.21
CA VAL A 179 15.71 4.21 -5.10
C VAL A 179 14.85 5.37 -5.61
N LEU A 180 13.55 5.36 -5.30
CA LEU A 180 12.64 6.46 -5.64
C LEU A 180 12.99 7.71 -4.81
N VAL A 181 13.31 8.84 -5.44
CA VAL A 181 13.75 10.06 -4.74
C VAL A 181 12.79 11.24 -4.86
N ASP A 182 11.86 11.20 -5.83
CA ASP A 182 10.79 12.19 -5.96
C ASP A 182 9.57 11.54 -6.63
N ARG A 183 8.38 11.93 -6.17
CA ARG A 183 7.10 11.45 -6.66
C ARG A 183 6.05 12.57 -6.59
N ALA A 184 5.36 12.77 -7.70
CA ALA A 184 4.17 13.61 -7.76
C ALA A 184 2.98 12.79 -8.28
N LEU A 185 1.81 12.99 -7.67
CA LEU A 185 0.57 12.33 -8.06
C LEU A 185 -0.55 13.36 -8.26
N HIS A 186 -1.20 13.29 -9.42
CA HIS A 186 -2.33 14.15 -9.76
C HIS A 186 -3.53 13.30 -10.14
N GLN A 187 -4.67 13.47 -9.45
CA GLN A 187 -5.94 13.00 -9.99
C GLN A 187 -6.38 13.93 -11.11
N ILE A 188 -6.75 13.37 -12.25
CA ILE A 188 -7.24 14.17 -13.38
C ILE A 188 -8.68 13.78 -13.75
N PRO A 189 -9.50 14.74 -14.23
CA PRO A 189 -10.83 14.44 -14.74
C PRO A 189 -10.79 13.46 -15.93
N ALA A 190 -11.83 12.64 -16.08
CA ALA A 190 -11.90 11.62 -17.12
C ALA A 190 -11.85 12.22 -18.54
N GLU A 191 -12.46 13.39 -18.72
CA GLU A 191 -12.43 14.14 -19.97
C GLU A 191 -11.03 14.62 -20.36
N TRP A 192 -10.16 14.90 -19.38
CA TRP A 192 -8.76 15.27 -19.63
C TRP A 192 -7.91 14.04 -19.94
N ALA A 193 -8.16 12.93 -19.25
CA ALA A 193 -7.51 11.66 -19.54
C ALA A 193 -7.82 11.16 -20.96
N ALA A 194 -9.08 11.26 -21.39
CA ALA A 194 -9.47 10.88 -22.75
C ALA A 194 -8.69 11.68 -23.81
N ARG A 195 -8.60 13.01 -23.64
CA ARG A 195 -7.82 13.89 -24.53
C ARG A 195 -6.32 13.52 -24.53
N ALA A 196 -5.77 13.18 -23.37
CA ALA A 196 -4.38 12.75 -23.26
C ALA A 196 -4.14 11.42 -24.00
N LEU A 197 -5.05 10.45 -23.91
CA LEU A 197 -4.92 9.16 -24.60
C LEU A 197 -5.04 9.28 -26.12
N GLU A 198 -5.94 10.14 -26.61
CA GLU A 198 -6.03 10.49 -28.03
C GLU A 198 -4.71 11.08 -28.53
N PHE A 199 -4.13 12.02 -27.77
CA PHE A 199 -2.84 12.63 -28.08
C PHE A 199 -1.69 11.62 -28.09
N LEU A 200 -1.71 10.66 -27.16
CA LEU A 200 -0.71 9.58 -27.07
C LEU A 200 -0.94 8.46 -28.10
N CYS A 201 -1.94 8.58 -28.99
CA CYS A 201 -2.31 7.57 -29.98
C CYS A 201 -2.48 6.16 -29.37
N THR A 202 -2.94 6.09 -28.11
CA THR A 202 -3.05 4.82 -27.39
C THR A 202 -4.47 4.30 -27.50
N PRO A 203 -4.72 3.20 -28.25
CA PRO A 203 -6.05 2.65 -28.35
C PRO A 203 -6.48 2.09 -26.99
N MET A 204 -7.57 2.62 -26.43
CA MET A 204 -8.20 1.99 -25.27
C MET A 204 -8.83 0.67 -25.73
N SER A 205 -8.34 -0.45 -25.21
CA SER A 205 -9.17 -1.65 -25.19
C SER A 205 -10.26 -1.40 -24.14
N PHE A 206 -11.53 -1.40 -24.56
CA PHE A 206 -12.65 -1.10 -23.67
C PHE A 206 -12.84 -2.13 -22.54
N ASP A 207 -12.07 -3.23 -22.56
CA ASP A 207 -12.19 -4.34 -21.60
C ASP A 207 -11.05 -4.38 -20.55
N SER A 208 -10.07 -3.47 -20.62
CA SER A 208 -8.97 -3.43 -19.64
C SER A 208 -9.23 -2.38 -18.54
N ARG A 209 -9.68 -2.83 -17.35
CA ARG A 209 -9.72 -2.01 -16.11
C ARG A 209 -8.37 -1.41 -15.73
N ALA A 210 -7.29 -1.95 -16.28
CA ALA A 210 -5.93 -1.47 -16.13
C ALA A 210 -5.48 -0.74 -17.39
N CYS A 211 -5.66 0.58 -17.42
CA CYS A 211 -4.93 1.44 -18.34
C CYS A 211 -3.70 1.98 -17.60
N CYS A 212 -2.52 1.80 -18.19
CA CYS A 212 -1.28 2.38 -17.72
C CYS A 212 -0.40 2.70 -18.92
N VAL A 213 -0.20 4.00 -19.18
CA VAL A 213 0.49 4.50 -20.36
C VAL A 213 1.67 5.33 -19.91
N ARG A 214 2.88 4.89 -20.28
CA ARG A 214 4.08 5.68 -20.09
C ARG A 214 4.10 6.84 -21.08
N ILE A 215 4.30 8.04 -20.58
CA ILE A 215 4.43 9.25 -21.39
C ILE A 215 5.90 9.34 -21.83
N ALA A 216 6.14 9.30 -23.14
CA ALA A 216 7.48 9.41 -23.69
C ALA A 216 8.04 10.83 -23.47
N PRO A 217 9.34 10.98 -23.13
CA PRO A 217 9.96 12.29 -22.92
C PRO A 217 9.75 13.28 -24.08
N ALA A 218 9.70 12.77 -25.32
CA ALA A 218 9.52 13.56 -26.53
C ALA A 218 8.17 14.31 -26.60
N VAL A 219 7.15 13.85 -25.87
CA VAL A 219 5.80 14.42 -25.90
C VAL A 219 5.38 15.04 -24.56
N THR A 220 6.26 14.97 -23.54
CA THR A 220 5.97 15.43 -22.17
C THR A 220 5.59 16.91 -22.11
N ALA A 221 6.31 17.79 -22.81
CA ALA A 221 6.06 19.23 -22.78
C ALA A 221 4.70 19.61 -23.40
N GLU A 222 4.34 18.97 -24.51
CA GLU A 222 3.07 19.20 -25.20
C GLU A 222 1.89 18.67 -24.37
N LEU A 223 2.04 17.49 -23.77
CA LEU A 223 1.04 16.92 -22.88
C LEU A 223 0.87 17.72 -21.58
N ALA A 224 1.96 18.23 -21.01
CA ALA A 224 1.94 19.12 -19.85
C ALA A 224 1.13 20.39 -20.15
N ALA A 225 1.35 21.00 -21.32
CA ALA A 225 0.59 22.15 -21.78
C ALA A 225 -0.90 21.83 -22.00
N LEU A 226 -1.20 20.65 -22.58
CA LEU A 226 -2.57 20.18 -22.80
C LEU A 226 -3.35 20.04 -21.48
N LEU A 227 -2.69 19.51 -20.45
CA LEU A 227 -3.29 19.20 -19.15
C LEU A 227 -3.21 20.35 -18.15
N GLY A 228 -2.46 21.42 -18.45
CA GLY A 228 -2.28 22.55 -17.53
C GLY A 228 -1.49 22.20 -16.27
N ILE A 229 -0.55 21.25 -16.37
CA ILE A 229 0.26 20.74 -15.26
C ILE A 229 1.74 20.78 -15.63
N CYS A 230 2.62 20.76 -14.64
CA CYS A 230 4.06 20.69 -14.87
C CYS A 230 4.51 19.22 -14.90
N LEU A 231 5.15 18.80 -15.99
CA LEU A 231 5.78 17.48 -16.09
C LEU A 231 7.24 17.65 -16.47
N ASP A 232 8.13 17.01 -15.71
CA ASP A 232 9.55 16.99 -16.00
C ASP A 232 9.87 15.82 -16.97
N PRO A 233 10.46 16.07 -18.15
CA PRO A 233 10.81 15.02 -19.10
C PRO A 233 11.93 14.08 -18.62
N THR A 234 12.65 14.43 -17.54
CA THR A 234 13.64 13.56 -16.89
C THR A 234 13.02 12.56 -15.93
N TYR A 235 11.70 12.66 -15.67
CA TYR A 235 10.96 11.76 -14.80
C TYR A 235 10.24 10.70 -15.63
N ASP A 236 10.01 9.56 -15.00
CA ASP A 236 9.08 8.55 -15.51
C ASP A 236 7.65 9.06 -15.25
N ASN A 237 6.99 9.52 -16.32
CA ASN A 237 5.63 10.04 -16.27
C ASN A 237 4.65 8.97 -16.76
N TRP A 238 3.58 8.74 -16.00
CA TRP A 238 2.59 7.68 -16.26
C TRP A 238 1.19 8.22 -16.13
N LEU A 239 0.34 7.93 -17.12
CA LEU A 239 -1.10 8.12 -17.06
C LEU A 239 -1.76 6.76 -16.79
N SER A 240 -2.53 6.64 -15.73
CA SER A 240 -3.12 5.37 -15.30
C SER A 240 -4.54 5.49 -14.77
N THR A 241 -5.29 4.38 -14.84
CA THR A 241 -6.53 4.20 -14.08
C THR A 241 -6.25 3.50 -12.76
N VAL A 242 -6.85 4.00 -11.70
CA VAL A 242 -6.74 3.45 -10.35
C VAL A 242 -8.12 3.41 -9.68
N ILE A 243 -8.24 2.68 -8.57
CA ILE A 243 -9.47 2.66 -7.77
C ILE A 243 -9.71 4.02 -7.09
N ALA A 244 -10.98 4.45 -7.06
CA ALA A 244 -11.42 5.73 -6.51
C ALA A 244 -11.26 5.86 -4.98
#